data_AF-A0A971GK40-F1
#
_entry.id   AF-A0A971GK40-F1
#
_cell.length_a   1.000
_cell.length_b   1.000
_cell.length_c   1.000
_cell.angle_alpha   90.00
_cell.angle_beta   90.00
_cell.angle_gamma   90.00
#
_symmetry.space_group_name_H-M   'P 1'
#
loop_
_entity.id
_entity.type
_entity.pdbx_description
1 polymer ?
#
loop_
_entity_poly.entity_id
_entity_poly.type
_entity_poly.pdbx_seq_one_letter_code
_entity_poly.pdbx_strand_id
1 'polypeptide(L)'
;MENSMLELYILLFGIFQLIAGLLEFFMPAGLFRLWKTWALSRFFPLHGFILIAAGFPLIVYKGSLHGIIFWIGVFMVLTGPFLMIYPEKIRKVFLTAENDLTPRDLRMLVYVDSFVRIAAGILSIVAWYKTIC
;
A
#
# COMPACT_ATOMS: atom_id res chain seq x y z
N MET A 1 9.36 24.21 10.50
CA MET A 1 10.41 23.22 10.16
C MET A 1 10.00 21.80 10.50
N GLU A 2 9.24 21.55 11.58
CA GLU A 2 8.75 20.19 11.91
C GLU A 2 7.69 19.67 10.91
N ASN A 3 6.81 20.55 10.40
CA ASN A 3 5.80 20.17 9.41
C ASN A 3 6.35 19.87 8.00
N SER A 4 7.47 20.48 7.60
CA SER A 4 8.01 20.32 6.24
C SER A 4 8.54 18.92 5.95
N MET A 5 9.03 18.21 6.97
CA MET A 5 9.49 16.82 6.80
C MET A 5 8.32 15.84 6.65
N LEU A 6 7.23 16.06 7.40
CA LEU A 6 6.01 15.26 7.26
C LEU A 6 5.30 15.56 5.94
N GLU A 7 5.24 16.83 5.52
CA GLU A 7 4.71 17.21 4.21
C GLU A 7 5.50 16.54 3.07
N LEU A 8 6.84 16.61 3.10
CA LEU A 8 7.67 15.92 2.13
C LEU A 8 7.43 14.41 2.15
N TYR A 9 7.26 13.81 3.34
CA TYR A 9 6.91 12.41 3.47
C TYR A 9 5.58 12.08 2.78
N ILE A 10 4.53 12.88 3.00
CA ILE A 10 3.22 12.71 2.35
C ILE A 10 3.35 12.77 0.82
N LEU A 11 4.14 13.72 0.29
CA LEU A 11 4.40 13.81 -1.14
C LEU A 11 5.10 12.55 -1.67
N LEU A 12 6.19 12.13 -1.02
CA LEU A 12 6.97 10.96 -1.45
C LEU A 12 6.15 9.67 -1.36
N PHE A 13 5.37 9.51 -0.30
CA PHE A 13 4.41 8.42 -0.15
C PHE A 13 3.40 8.44 -1.30
N GLY A 14 2.84 9.61 -1.61
CA GLY A 14 1.88 9.78 -2.70
C GLY A 14 2.44 9.40 -4.07
N ILE A 15 3.64 9.90 -4.39
CA ILE A 15 4.36 9.57 -5.63
C ILE A 15 4.65 8.07 -5.71
N PHE A 16 5.14 7.47 -4.63
CA PHE A 16 5.43 6.04 -4.58
C PHE A 16 4.16 5.21 -4.85
N GLN A 17 3.05 5.51 -4.18
CA GLN A 17 1.79 4.79 -4.38
C GLN A 17 1.25 4.98 -5.80
N LEU A 18 1.37 6.18 -6.37
CA LEU A 18 0.95 6.43 -7.74
C LEU A 18 1.77 5.60 -8.74
N ILE A 19 3.10 5.58 -8.60
CA ILE A 19 3.98 4.78 -9.47
C ILE A 19 3.67 3.29 -9.31
N ALA A 20 3.58 2.79 -8.06
CA ALA A 20 3.28 1.39 -7.78
C ALA A 20 1.92 0.98 -8.36
N GLY A 21 0.89 1.79 -8.15
CA GLY A 21 -0.45 1.56 -8.68
C GLY A 21 -0.50 1.59 -10.21
N LEU A 22 0.23 2.49 -10.86
CA LEU A 22 0.34 2.51 -12.33
C LEU A 22 1.06 1.26 -12.87
N LEU A 23 2.12 0.80 -12.21
CA LEU A 23 2.81 -0.44 -12.60
C LEU A 23 1.87 -1.65 -12.48
N GLU A 24 1.08 -1.73 -11.42
CA GLU A 24 0.06 -2.77 -11.23
C GLU A 24 -1.05 -2.69 -12.29
N PHE A 25 -1.44 -1.48 -12.69
CA PHE A 25 -2.44 -1.26 -13.74
C PHE A 25 -1.95 -1.76 -15.12
N PHE A 26 -0.72 -1.41 -15.51
CA PHE A 26 -0.20 -1.75 -16.83
C PHE A 26 0.32 -3.19 -16.92
N MET A 27 0.80 -3.76 -15.82
CA MET A 27 1.44 -5.08 -15.79
C MET A 27 0.85 -6.04 -14.73
N PRO A 28 -0.48 -6.23 -14.67
CA PRO A 28 -1.13 -6.89 -13.53
C PRO A 28 -0.68 -8.34 -13.33
N ALA A 29 -0.49 -9.10 -14.41
CA ALA A 29 -0.04 -10.50 -14.31
C ALA A 29 1.42 -10.62 -13.83
N GLY A 30 2.28 -9.66 -14.21
CA GLY A 30 3.66 -9.60 -13.74
C GLY A 30 3.71 -9.26 -12.25
N LEU A 31 2.93 -8.26 -11.84
CA LEU A 31 2.87 -7.80 -10.46
C LEU A 31 2.22 -8.84 -9.53
N PHE A 32 1.20 -9.58 -9.98
CA PHE A 32 0.68 -10.72 -9.21
C PHE A 32 1.78 -11.74 -8.89
N ARG A 33 2.60 -12.11 -9.88
CA ARG A 33 3.71 -13.05 -9.67
C ARG A 33 4.76 -12.49 -8.71
N LEU A 34 5.05 -11.19 -8.80
CA LEU A 34 5.98 -10.52 -7.90
C LEU A 34 5.44 -10.53 -6.45
N TRP A 35 4.18 -10.15 -6.26
CA TRP A 35 3.49 -10.20 -4.97
C TRP A 35 3.45 -11.61 -4.39
N LYS A 36 3.15 -12.61 -5.21
CA LYS A 36 3.19 -14.02 -4.81
C LYS A 36 4.59 -14.43 -4.35
N THR A 37 5.61 -14.12 -5.14
CA THR A 37 7.01 -14.45 -4.81
C THR A 37 7.44 -13.79 -3.51
N TRP A 38 7.05 -12.53 -3.31
CA TRP A 38 7.29 -11.80 -2.08
C TRP A 38 6.55 -12.42 -0.88
N ALA A 39 5.27 -12.76 -1.04
CA ALA A 39 4.45 -13.40 -0.01
C ALA A 39 5.02 -14.76 0.44
N LEU A 40 5.52 -15.55 -0.50
CA LEU A 40 6.13 -16.86 -0.25
C LEU A 40 7.55 -16.75 0.33
N SER A 41 8.18 -15.57 0.31
CA SER A 41 9.51 -15.38 0.87
C SER A 41 9.54 -15.57 2.39
N ARG A 42 10.68 -16.04 2.91
CA ARG A 42 10.96 -16.07 4.36
C ARG A 42 10.93 -14.69 5.00
N PHE A 43 11.16 -13.65 4.21
CA PHE A 43 11.24 -12.25 4.66
C PHE A 43 9.89 -11.52 4.62
N PHE A 44 8.82 -12.18 4.18
CA PHE A 44 7.50 -11.56 4.10
C PHE A 44 7.01 -10.88 5.41
N PRO A 45 7.29 -11.41 6.62
CA PRO A 45 6.94 -10.72 7.86
C PRO A 45 7.53 -9.30 7.97
N LEU A 46 8.69 -9.02 7.35
CA LEU A 46 9.27 -7.68 7.30
C LEU A 46 8.39 -6.69 6.55
N HIS A 47 7.55 -7.15 5.62
CA HIS A 47 6.56 -6.31 4.96
C HIS A 47 5.57 -5.71 5.95
N GLY A 48 5.19 -6.47 6.99
CA GLY A 48 4.34 -5.95 8.07
C GLY A 48 5.03 -4.85 8.88
N PHE A 49 6.34 -4.98 9.15
CA PHE A 49 7.11 -3.92 9.78
C PHE A 49 7.20 -2.67 8.90
N ILE A 50 7.44 -2.85 7.59
CA ILE A 50 7.45 -1.76 6.60
C ILE A 50 6.11 -1.02 6.59
N LEU A 51 4.98 -1.74 6.63
CA LEU A 51 3.64 -1.14 6.68
C LEU A 51 3.42 -0.31 7.95
N ILE A 52 3.86 -0.80 9.11
CA ILE A 52 3.76 -0.04 10.37
C ILE A 52 4.61 1.23 10.28
N ALA A 53 5.87 1.10 9.87
CA ALA A 53 6.80 2.22 9.75
C ALA A 53 6.33 3.27 8.74
N ALA A 54 5.71 2.82 7.63
CA ALA A 54 5.17 3.71 6.62
C ALA A 54 3.81 4.31 7.01
N GLY A 55 2.98 3.60 7.76
CA GLY A 55 1.67 4.07 8.18
C GLY A 55 1.72 5.09 9.32
N PHE A 56 2.69 4.99 10.23
CA PHE A 56 2.76 5.86 11.41
C PHE A 56 2.88 7.36 11.09
N PRO A 57 3.72 7.81 10.14
CA PRO A 57 3.77 9.21 9.73
C PRO A 57 2.43 9.74 9.19
N LEU A 58 1.62 8.89 8.55
CA LEU A 58 0.29 9.26 8.04
C LEU A 58 -0.70 9.52 9.18
N ILE A 59 -0.58 8.81 10.31
CA ILE A 59 -1.45 8.98 11.49
C ILE A 59 -1.20 10.33 12.18
N VAL A 60 0.06 10.76 12.24
CA VAL A 60 0.43 12.00 12.94
C VAL A 60 0.36 13.25 12.07
N TYR A 61 0.04 13.10 10.78
CA TYR A 61 -0.10 14.20 9.85
C TYR A 61 -1.31 15.10 10.18
N LYS A 62 -1.09 16.42 10.22
CA LYS A 62 -2.11 17.42 10.62
C LYS A 62 -2.46 18.44 9.52
N GLY A 63 -2.02 18.21 8.28
CA GLY A 63 -2.29 19.12 7.17
C GLY A 63 -3.69 18.97 6.55
N SER A 64 -3.81 19.40 5.29
CA SER A 64 -5.05 19.27 4.52
C SER A 64 -5.41 17.79 4.31
N LEU A 65 -6.70 17.46 4.34
CA LEU A 65 -7.19 16.06 4.25
C LEU A 65 -6.66 15.11 5.35
N HIS A 66 -6.16 15.63 6.48
CA HIS A 66 -5.62 14.80 7.57
C HIS A 66 -6.55 13.68 8.02
N GLY A 67 -7.88 13.87 8.03
CA GLY A 67 -8.82 12.83 8.40
C GLY A 67 -8.77 11.60 7.47
N ILE A 68 -8.62 11.81 6.16
CA ILE A 68 -8.52 10.71 5.19
C ILE A 68 -7.15 10.03 5.31
N ILE A 69 -6.08 10.84 5.38
CA ILE A 69 -4.70 10.34 5.50
C ILE A 69 -4.51 9.54 6.80
N PHE A 70 -5.14 9.98 7.89
CA PHE A 70 -5.17 9.28 9.17
C PHE A 70 -5.72 7.86 9.02
N TRP A 71 -6.87 7.70 8.34
CA TRP A 71 -7.46 6.37 8.15
C TRP A 71 -6.63 5.46 7.24
N ILE A 72 -5.97 6.01 6.22
CA ILE A 72 -5.00 5.27 5.41
C ILE A 72 -3.86 4.76 6.31
N GLY A 73 -3.31 5.63 7.17
CA GLY A 73 -2.28 5.29 8.14
C GLY A 73 -2.71 4.20 9.11
N VAL A 74 -3.90 4.33 9.70
CA VAL A 74 -4.47 3.32 10.61
C VAL A 74 -4.61 1.98 9.90
N PHE A 75 -5.15 1.95 8.67
CA PHE A 75 -5.29 0.70 7.91
C PHE A 75 -3.93 0.01 7.68
N MET A 76 -2.91 0.78 7.29
CA MET A 76 -1.55 0.26 7.10
C MET A 76 -0.97 -0.29 8.41
N VAL A 77 -1.03 0.49 9.49
CA VAL A 77 -0.48 0.09 10.80
C VAL A 77 -1.19 -1.14 11.36
N LEU A 78 -2.50 -1.26 11.20
CA LEU A 78 -3.26 -2.44 11.67
C LEU A 78 -3.01 -3.69 10.81
N THR A 79 -2.78 -3.51 9.51
CA THR A 79 -2.45 -4.63 8.60
C THR A 79 -1.06 -5.20 8.91
N GLY A 80 -0.11 -4.38 9.36
CA GLY A 80 1.25 -4.80 9.65
C GLY A 80 1.38 -5.98 10.62
N PRO A 81 0.82 -5.91 11.85
CA PRO A 81 0.82 -7.01 12.80
C PRO A 81 0.16 -8.27 12.25
N PHE A 82 -0.91 -8.14 11.46
CA PHE A 82 -1.58 -9.28 10.84
C PHE A 82 -0.63 -10.05 9.91
N LEU A 83 0.14 -9.35 9.07
CA LEU A 83 1.13 -9.96 8.18
C LEU A 83 2.31 -10.58 8.95
N MET A 84 2.69 -9.98 10.08
CA MET A 84 3.78 -10.49 10.93
C MET A 84 3.39 -11.76 11.68
N ILE A 85 2.19 -11.81 12.26
CA ILE A 85 1.72 -12.93 13.09
C ILE A 85 1.24 -14.08 12.21
N TYR A 86 0.61 -13.79 11.07
CA TYR A 86 -0.03 -14.79 10.21
C TYR A 86 0.50 -14.82 8.77
N PRO A 87 1.83 -14.86 8.54
CA PRO A 87 2.38 -14.90 7.19
C PRO A 87 1.91 -16.14 6.41
N GLU A 88 1.78 -17.28 7.08
CA GLU A 88 1.30 -18.52 6.45
C GLU A 88 -0.14 -18.42 5.93
N LYS A 89 -1.00 -17.60 6.55
CA LYS A 89 -2.36 -17.38 6.05
C LYS A 89 -2.32 -16.65 4.72
N ILE A 90 -1.47 -15.64 4.60
CA ILE A 90 -1.30 -14.88 3.37
C ILE A 90 -0.71 -15.77 2.27
N ARG A 91 0.29 -16.58 2.58
CA ARG A 91 0.86 -17.56 1.63
C ARG A 91 -0.20 -18.50 1.09
N LYS A 92 -1.05 -19.05 1.97
CA LYS A 92 -2.18 -19.89 1.56
C LYS A 92 -3.15 -19.15 0.65
N VAL A 93 -3.50 -17.89 0.96
CA VAL A 93 -4.38 -17.08 0.09
C VAL A 93 -3.81 -16.95 -1.32
N PHE A 94 -2.51 -16.65 -1.47
CA PHE A 94 -1.89 -16.55 -2.79
C PHE A 94 -1.84 -17.89 -3.55
N LEU A 95 -1.53 -18.99 -2.86
CA LEU A 95 -1.49 -20.33 -3.46
C LEU A 95 -2.89 -20.81 -3.87
N THR A 96 -3.90 -20.60 -3.02
CA THR A 96 -5.29 -20.92 -3.31
C THR A 96 -5.81 -20.05 -4.45
N ALA A 97 -5.53 -18.74 -4.45
CA ALA A 97 -5.92 -17.85 -5.53
C ALA A 97 -5.34 -18.31 -6.88
N GLU A 98 -4.08 -18.73 -6.93
CA GLU A 98 -3.47 -19.21 -8.17
C GLU A 98 -4.08 -20.50 -8.72
N ASN A 99 -4.48 -21.42 -7.83
CA ASN A 99 -5.04 -22.71 -8.22
C ASN A 99 -6.53 -22.64 -8.58
N ASP A 100 -7.29 -21.81 -7.87
CA ASP A 100 -8.75 -21.82 -7.92
C ASP A 100 -9.33 -20.72 -8.82
N LEU A 101 -8.57 -19.63 -9.06
CA LEU A 101 -9.06 -18.48 -9.83
C LEU A 101 -8.58 -18.50 -11.28
N THR A 102 -9.42 -17.97 -12.17
CA THR A 102 -9.01 -17.82 -13.57
C THR A 102 -7.95 -16.72 -13.71
N PRO A 103 -7.14 -16.72 -14.78
CA PRO A 103 -6.20 -15.64 -15.05
C PRO A 103 -6.85 -14.25 -15.12
N ARG A 104 -8.15 -14.18 -15.45
CA ARG A 104 -8.91 -12.94 -15.46
C ARG A 104 -9.17 -12.44 -14.05
N ASP A 105 -9.57 -13.32 -13.14
CA ASP A 105 -9.89 -12.98 -11.75
C ASP A 105 -8.62 -12.56 -10.99
N LEU A 106 -7.50 -13.24 -11.25
CA LEU A 106 -6.19 -12.83 -10.72
C LEU A 106 -5.80 -11.40 -11.15
N ARG A 107 -6.04 -11.04 -12.42
CA ARG A 107 -5.81 -9.67 -12.89
C ARG A 107 -6.78 -8.69 -12.22
N MET A 108 -8.04 -9.09 -12.00
CA MET A 108 -9.03 -8.26 -11.33
C MET A 108 -8.61 -7.92 -9.90
N LEU A 109 -8.06 -8.88 -9.15
CA LEU A 109 -7.50 -8.62 -7.81
C LEU A 109 -6.40 -7.54 -7.85
N VAL A 110 -5.50 -7.62 -8.82
CA VAL A 110 -4.42 -6.62 -8.98
C VAL A 110 -4.97 -5.27 -9.45
N TYR A 111 -6.00 -5.23 -10.29
CA TYR A 111 -6.66 -3.98 -10.67
C TYR A 111 -7.33 -3.28 -9.48
N VAL A 112 -7.91 -4.04 -8.56
CA VAL A 112 -8.47 -3.48 -7.33
C VAL A 112 -7.36 -2.90 -6.44
N ASP A 113 -6.24 -3.62 -6.25
CA ASP A 113 -5.09 -3.08 -5.49
C ASP A 113 -4.54 -1.81 -6.15
N SER A 114 -4.34 -1.86 -7.47
CA SER A 114 -3.89 -0.72 -8.28
C SER A 114 -4.79 0.51 -8.11
N PHE A 115 -6.10 0.33 -8.16
CA PHE A 115 -7.05 1.43 -7.96
C PHE A 115 -6.90 2.06 -6.58
N VAL A 116 -6.80 1.24 -5.53
CA VAL A 116 -6.60 1.70 -4.15
C VAL A 116 -5.29 2.48 -4.02
N ARG A 117 -4.20 1.98 -4.60
CA ARG A 117 -2.89 2.66 -4.59
C ARG A 117 -2.91 3.99 -5.33
N ILE A 118 -3.49 4.03 -6.53
CA ILE A 118 -3.62 5.26 -7.31
C ILE A 118 -4.45 6.29 -6.53
N ALA A 119 -5.58 5.87 -5.95
CA ALA A 119 -6.43 6.75 -5.14
C ALA A 119 -5.68 7.30 -3.93
N ALA A 120 -4.99 6.44 -3.15
CA ALA A 120 -4.18 6.86 -2.02
C ALA A 120 -3.03 7.80 -2.44
N GLY A 121 -2.42 7.54 -3.59
CA GLY A 121 -1.37 8.36 -4.19
C GLY A 121 -1.86 9.77 -4.52
N ILE A 122 -2.96 9.87 -5.27
CA ILE A 122 -3.59 11.15 -5.63
C ILE A 122 -4.01 11.91 -4.38
N LEU A 123 -4.68 11.26 -3.43
CA LEU A 123 -5.13 11.90 -2.18
C LEU A 123 -3.96 12.48 -1.38
N SER A 124 -2.83 11.77 -1.32
CA SER A 124 -1.63 12.23 -0.63
C SER A 124 -0.98 13.43 -1.34
N ILE A 125 -0.89 13.40 -2.67
CA ILE A 125 -0.36 14.53 -3.44
C ILE A 125 -1.26 15.77 -3.30
N VAL A 126 -2.57 15.60 -3.34
CA VAL A 126 -3.55 16.70 -3.14
C VAL A 126 -3.47 17.24 -1.70
N ALA A 127 -3.34 16.37 -0.70
CA ALA A 127 -3.16 16.76 0.69
C ALA A 127 -1.91 17.64 0.86
N TRP A 128 -0.79 17.21 0.28
CA TRP A 128 0.45 17.98 0.26
C TRP A 128 0.28 19.34 -0.43
N TYR A 129 -0.25 19.34 -1.66
CA TYR A 129 -0.42 20.57 -2.45
C TYR A 129 -1.27 21.60 -1.72
N LYS A 130 -2.42 21.19 -1.15
CA LYS A 130 -3.32 22.07 -0.39
C LYS A 130 -2.79 22.51 0.98
N THR A 131 -1.72 21.89 1.47
CA THR A 131 -1.12 22.28 2.75
C THR A 131 -0.08 23.39 2.55
N ILE A 132 0.58 23.41 1.39
CA ILE A 132 1.68 24.33 1.08
C ILE A 132 1.25 25.53 0.24
N CYS A 133 0.23 25.36 -0.61
CA CYS A 133 -0.39 26.44 -1.39
C CYS A 133 -1.61 27.02 -0.67
#